data_AF-A0A6A3JAE3-F1
#
_entry.id   AF-A0A6A3JAE3-F1
#
_cell.length_a   1.000
_cell.length_b   1.000
_cell.length_c   1.000
_cell.angle_alpha   90.00
_cell.angle_beta   90.00
_cell.angle_gamma   90.00
#
_symmetry.space_group_name_H-M   'P 1'
#
loop_
_entity.id
_entity.type
_entity.pdbx_description
1 polymer ?
#
loop_
_entity_poly.entity_id
_entity_poly.type
_entity_poly.pdbx_seq_one_letter_code
_entity_poly.pdbx_strand_id
1 'polypeptide(L)'
;MNSGKPELVIIDDYSNDKLLQKNVFSHFFTRGRHHKLSTIFLSHSYFATDKMIRLNSEYVGILKANSKRDLQMVVKDFNIPGVTETSIVTYYNKATANKGQMLFIDSVRGELRYNFNKVIKVSGESDEE
;
A
#
# COMPACT_ATOMS: atom_id res chain seq x y z
N MET A 1 10.07 0.58 26.30
CA MET A 1 9.30 -0.44 27.04
C MET A 1 8.64 -1.35 26.01
N ASN A 2 8.92 -2.65 26.03
CA ASN A 2 8.21 -3.62 25.19
C ASN A 2 7.21 -4.31 26.12
N SER A 3 5.92 -4.02 25.96
CA SER A 3 4.85 -4.61 26.76
C SER A 3 4.66 -6.11 26.47
N GLY A 4 5.32 -6.63 25.43
CA GLY A 4 5.15 -7.99 24.91
C GLY A 4 3.81 -8.21 24.21
N LYS A 5 2.95 -7.17 24.17
CA LYS A 5 1.63 -7.19 23.58
C LYS A 5 1.68 -6.63 22.15
N PRO A 6 0.74 -7.04 21.28
CA PRO A 6 0.57 -6.39 19.98
C PRO A 6 0.23 -4.90 20.15
N GLU A 7 0.87 -4.06 19.35
CA GLU A 7 0.68 -2.61 19.36
C GLU A 7 0.46 -2.11 17.92
N LEU A 8 -0.34 -1.06 17.78
CA LEU A 8 -0.61 -0.40 16.50
C LEU A 8 -0.21 1.07 16.60
N VAL A 9 0.67 1.50 15.70
CA VAL A 9 1.02 2.92 15.53
C VAL A 9 0.37 3.44 14.25
N ILE A 10 -0.31 4.58 14.36
CA ILE A 10 -0.90 5.30 13.23
C ILE A 10 -0.15 6.62 13.12
N ILE A 11 0.43 6.88 11.94
CA ILE A 11 1.11 8.11 11.62
C ILE A 11 0.28 8.86 10.59
N ASP A 12 -0.19 10.05 10.94
CA ASP A 12 -1.04 10.88 10.10
C ASP A 12 -0.33 12.18 9.68
N ASP A 13 -0.48 12.56 8.42
CA ASP A 13 -0.01 13.82 7.82
C ASP A 13 1.51 14.12 7.88
N TYR A 14 2.37 13.10 8.03
CA TYR A 14 3.84 13.28 8.05
C TYR A 14 4.55 13.06 6.70
N SER A 15 3.83 13.11 5.57
CA SER A 15 4.39 12.84 4.24
C SER A 15 5.46 13.86 3.78
N ASN A 16 5.51 15.03 4.40
CA ASN A 16 6.44 16.11 4.05
C ASN A 16 7.75 16.08 4.86
N ASP A 17 7.77 15.46 6.05
CA ASP A 17 8.99 15.36 6.85
C ASP A 17 9.83 14.14 6.45
N LYS A 18 10.79 14.38 5.54
CA LYS A 18 11.67 13.33 5.01
C LYS A 18 12.62 12.77 6.06
N LEU A 19 13.06 13.58 7.02
CA LEU A 19 14.02 13.14 8.03
C LEU A 19 13.34 12.21 9.04
N LEU A 20 12.13 12.56 9.49
CA LEU A 20 11.35 11.67 10.36
C LEU A 20 10.98 10.37 9.65
N GLN A 21 10.52 10.43 8.40
CA GLN A 21 10.23 9.23 7.63
C GLN A 21 11.44 8.30 7.52
N LYS A 22 12.59 8.85 7.15
CA LYS A 22 13.81 8.07 6.93
C LYS A 22 14.42 7.54 8.23
N ASN A 23 14.52 8.38 9.26
CA ASN A 23 15.31 8.07 10.47
C ASN A 23 14.47 7.51 11.61
N VAL A 24 13.14 7.61 11.55
CA VAL A 24 12.24 7.14 12.62
C VAL A 24 11.22 6.16 12.07
N PHE A 25 10.34 6.61 11.16
CA PHE A 25 9.18 5.81 10.76
C PHE A 25 9.57 4.57 9.94
N SER A 26 10.63 4.65 9.12
CA SER A 26 11.18 3.49 8.40
C SER A 26 11.55 2.31 9.32
N HIS A 27 11.93 2.59 10.57
CA HIS A 27 12.25 1.55 11.55
C HIS A 27 11.01 0.78 12.00
N PHE A 28 9.84 1.41 12.00
CA PHE A 28 8.59 0.71 12.30
C PHE A 28 8.24 -0.32 11.23
N PHE A 29 8.51 -0.01 9.95
CA PHE A 29 8.25 -0.93 8.83
C PHE A 29 9.32 -2.02 8.71
N THR A 30 10.58 -1.73 9.02
CA THR A 30 11.69 -2.70 8.89
C THR A 30 11.88 -3.60 10.11
N ARG A 31 11.58 -3.11 11.32
CA ARG A 31 11.83 -3.82 12.58
C ARG A 31 10.58 -4.04 13.44
N GLY A 32 9.48 -3.35 13.15
CA GLY A 32 8.27 -3.38 13.99
C GLY A 32 7.72 -4.78 14.22
N ARG A 33 7.75 -5.65 13.19
CA ARG A 33 7.27 -7.04 13.31
C ARG A 33 7.99 -7.84 14.40
N HIS A 34 9.28 -7.60 14.64
CA HIS A 34 10.05 -8.27 15.71
C HIS A 34 9.61 -7.83 17.11
N HIS A 35 8.89 -6.71 17.19
CA HIS A 35 8.37 -6.13 18.42
C HIS A 35 6.84 -6.20 18.52
N LYS A 36 6.17 -7.01 17.69
CA LYS A 36 4.70 -7.09 17.60
C LYS A 36 4.04 -5.74 17.34
N LEU A 37 4.74 -4.85 16.64
CA LEU A 37 4.28 -3.53 16.26
C LEU A 37 3.80 -3.55 14.81
N SER A 38 2.52 -3.25 14.61
CA SER A 38 1.95 -2.94 13.30
C SER A 38 1.93 -1.43 13.08
N THR A 39 1.99 -0.98 11.84
CA THR A 39 2.04 0.44 11.51
C THR A 39 1.14 0.78 10.33
N ILE A 40 0.36 1.84 10.48
CA ILE A 40 -0.39 2.48 9.40
C ILE A 40 0.23 3.86 9.17
N PHE A 41 0.61 4.14 7.93
CA PHE A 41 1.15 5.44 7.54
C PHE A 41 0.22 6.09 6.52
N LEU A 42 -0.45 7.17 6.92
CA LEU A 42 -1.34 7.93 6.06
C LEU A 42 -0.53 8.98 5.30
N SER A 43 -0.55 8.90 3.98
CA SER A 43 0.26 9.74 3.11
C SER A 43 -0.55 10.32 1.96
N HIS A 44 -0.28 11.59 1.62
CA HIS A 44 -0.86 12.22 0.44
C HIS A 44 -0.19 11.78 -0.86
N SER A 45 1.03 11.24 -0.82
CA SER A 45 1.71 10.79 -2.04
C SER A 45 2.54 9.56 -1.77
N TYR A 46 2.24 8.49 -2.50
CA TYR A 46 3.04 7.28 -2.50
C TYR A 46 4.46 7.60 -2.97
N PHE A 47 4.62 8.40 -4.03
CA PHE A 47 5.93 8.86 -4.50
C PHE A 47 6.77 9.55 -3.43
N ALA A 48 6.15 10.45 -2.69
CA ALA A 48 6.82 11.26 -1.70
C ALA A 48 7.21 10.44 -0.46
N THR A 49 6.47 9.37 -0.15
CA THR A 49 6.71 8.53 1.03
C THR A 49 8.10 7.90 0.95
N ASP A 50 8.85 7.78 2.05
CA ASP A 50 10.20 7.21 2.02
C ASP A 50 10.25 5.77 1.44
N LYS A 51 11.31 5.45 0.69
CA LYS A 51 11.45 4.17 -0.01
C LYS A 51 11.43 2.98 0.94
N MET A 52 12.01 3.12 2.14
CA MET A 52 12.03 2.03 3.13
C MET A 52 10.63 1.76 3.68
N ILE A 53 9.79 2.78 3.83
CA ILE A 53 8.38 2.60 4.22
C ILE A 53 7.64 1.84 3.13
N ARG A 54 7.74 2.29 1.87
CA ARG A 54 7.05 1.69 0.73
C ARG A 54 7.41 0.23 0.49
N LEU A 55 8.70 -0.06 0.35
CA LEU A 55 9.17 -1.42 0.02
C LEU A 55 9.02 -2.44 1.16
N ASN A 56 8.80 -1.98 2.40
CA ASN A 56 8.56 -2.87 3.54
C ASN A 56 7.08 -2.90 3.95
N SER A 57 6.20 -2.20 3.24
CA SER A 57 4.76 -2.29 3.43
C SER A 57 4.22 -3.58 2.79
N GLU A 58 3.29 -4.25 3.47
CA GLU A 58 2.62 -5.47 2.96
C GLU A 58 1.29 -5.15 2.27
N TYR A 59 0.73 -3.99 2.59
CA TYR A 59 -0.57 -3.56 2.11
C TYR A 59 -0.53 -2.08 1.75
N VAL A 60 -1.24 -1.70 0.69
CA VAL A 60 -1.47 -0.29 0.34
C VAL A 60 -2.93 -0.09 -0.02
N GLY A 61 -3.60 0.81 0.71
CA GLY A 61 -4.95 1.28 0.36
C GLY A 61 -4.87 2.63 -0.37
N ILE A 62 -5.36 2.68 -1.60
CA ILE A 62 -5.41 3.90 -2.41
C ILE A 62 -6.86 4.38 -2.51
N LEU A 63 -7.20 5.36 -1.68
CA LEU A 63 -8.49 6.04 -1.72
C LEU A 63 -8.52 7.12 -2.80
N LYS A 64 -7.38 7.81 -2.97
CA LYS A 64 -7.18 8.85 -3.98
C LYS A 64 -5.73 8.87 -4.41
N ALA A 65 -5.47 8.70 -5.70
CA ALA A 65 -4.16 8.95 -6.28
C ALA A 65 -4.06 10.42 -6.72
N ASN A 66 -3.01 11.12 -6.30
CA ASN A 66 -2.74 12.50 -6.74
C ASN A 66 -2.12 12.56 -8.13
N SER A 67 -1.50 11.47 -8.59
CA SER A 67 -0.92 11.37 -9.92
C SER A 67 -0.96 9.95 -10.47
N LYS A 68 -0.91 9.81 -11.81
CA LYS A 68 -0.69 8.51 -12.46
C LYS A 68 0.65 7.89 -12.02
N ARG A 69 1.66 8.72 -11.73
CA ARG A 69 2.99 8.29 -11.27
C ARG A 69 2.93 7.53 -9.94
N ASP A 70 2.07 7.93 -9.01
CA ASP A 70 1.87 7.20 -7.75
C ASP A 70 1.40 5.76 -8.05
N LEU A 71 0.38 5.61 -8.90
CA LEU A 71 -0.16 4.29 -9.28
C LEU A 71 0.88 3.41 -9.97
N GLN A 72 1.63 3.95 -10.93
CA GLN A 72 2.65 3.20 -11.68
C GLN A 72 3.76 2.67 -10.77
N MET A 73 4.12 3.43 -9.75
CA MET A 73 5.17 3.03 -8.81
C MET A 73 4.70 2.03 -7.77
N VAL A 74 3.43 2.08 -7.36
CA VAL A 74 2.83 0.99 -6.58
C VAL A 74 2.97 -0.33 -7.34
N VAL A 75 2.66 -0.35 -8.65
CA VAL A 75 2.84 -1.56 -9.48
C VAL A 75 4.31 -2.03 -9.48
N LYS A 76 5.27 -1.12 -9.59
CA LYS A 76 6.70 -1.48 -9.56
C LYS A 76 7.18 -2.02 -8.22
N ASP A 77 6.75 -1.38 -7.14
CA ASP A 77 7.18 -1.73 -5.79
C ASP A 77 6.59 -3.09 -5.35
N PHE A 78 5.37 -3.43 -5.80
CA PHE A 78 4.67 -4.66 -5.40
C PHE A 78 4.71 -5.80 -6.41
N ASN A 79 5.01 -5.53 -7.68
CA ASN A 79 5.12 -6.51 -8.76
C ASN A 79 3.94 -7.52 -8.80
N ILE A 80 2.71 -7.01 -8.80
CA ILE A 80 1.51 -7.84 -8.75
C ILE A 80 1.33 -8.58 -10.09
N PRO A 81 1.19 -9.92 -10.08
CA PRO A 81 1.00 -10.70 -11.30
C PRO A 81 -0.14 -10.19 -12.19
N GLY A 82 0.11 -10.10 -13.49
CA GLY A 82 -0.88 -9.64 -14.49
C GLY A 82 -1.21 -8.14 -14.45
N VAL A 83 -0.69 -7.38 -13.48
CA VAL A 83 -0.97 -5.94 -13.36
C VAL A 83 0.16 -5.13 -13.98
N THR A 84 -0.19 -4.36 -15.00
CA THR A 84 0.72 -3.40 -15.64
C THR A 84 0.48 -1.97 -15.15
N GLU A 85 1.48 -1.11 -15.34
CA GLU A 85 1.41 0.35 -15.16
C GLU A 85 0.22 1.02 -15.86
N THR A 86 -0.26 0.42 -16.95
CA THR A 86 -1.42 0.92 -17.69
C THR A 86 -2.72 0.39 -17.08
N SER A 87 -2.79 -0.91 -16.77
CA SER A 87 -3.99 -1.55 -16.23
C SER A 87 -4.37 -1.06 -14.83
N ILE A 88 -3.40 -0.67 -14.01
CA ILE A 88 -3.66 -0.20 -12.64
C ILE A 88 -4.57 1.02 -12.60
N VAL A 89 -4.50 1.91 -13.60
CA VAL A 89 -5.36 3.08 -13.69
C VAL A 89 -6.82 2.67 -13.88
N THR A 90 -7.07 1.64 -14.69
CA THR A 90 -8.40 1.08 -14.90
C THR A 90 -8.96 0.48 -13.60
N TYR A 91 -8.16 -0.32 -12.90
CA TYR A 91 -8.58 -0.94 -11.64
C TYR A 91 -8.82 0.11 -10.55
N TYR A 92 -7.95 1.12 -10.45
CA TYR A 92 -8.11 2.25 -9.56
C TYR A 92 -9.42 2.99 -9.82
N ASN A 93 -9.65 3.46 -11.05
CA ASN A 93 -10.85 4.21 -11.40
C ASN A 93 -12.14 3.42 -11.10
N LYS A 94 -12.13 2.11 -11.35
CA LYS A 94 -13.27 1.24 -11.06
C LYS A 94 -13.45 1.05 -9.54
N ALA A 95 -12.37 0.86 -8.80
CA ALA A 95 -12.42 0.64 -7.36
C ALA A 95 -12.81 1.90 -6.58
N THR A 96 -12.39 3.08 -7.04
CA THR A 96 -12.66 4.37 -6.39
C THR A 96 -13.80 5.14 -7.07
N ALA A 97 -14.66 4.46 -7.85
CA ALA A 97 -15.76 5.10 -8.57
C ALA A 97 -16.75 5.82 -7.62
N ASN A 98 -16.88 5.32 -6.38
CA ASN A 98 -17.68 5.94 -5.34
C ASN A 98 -16.77 6.49 -4.22
N LYS A 99 -17.19 7.61 -3.61
CA LYS A 99 -16.46 8.23 -2.50
C LYS A 99 -16.32 7.23 -1.33
N GLY A 100 -15.12 7.19 -0.73
CA GLY A 100 -14.81 6.32 0.40
C GLY A 100 -14.49 4.88 0.02
N GLN A 101 -14.47 4.54 -1.27
CA GLN A 101 -13.95 3.26 -1.74
C GLN A 101 -12.44 3.36 -2.03
N MET A 102 -11.74 2.23 -1.97
CA MET A 102 -10.32 2.15 -2.24
C MET A 102 -9.97 1.01 -3.20
N LEU A 103 -8.93 1.23 -3.99
CA LEU A 103 -8.15 0.14 -4.53
C LEU A 103 -7.19 -0.34 -3.45
N PHE A 104 -7.26 -1.61 -3.10
CA PHE A 104 -6.40 -2.21 -2.09
C PHE A 104 -5.42 -3.17 -2.74
N ILE A 105 -4.15 -3.01 -2.39
CA ILE A 105 -3.04 -3.84 -2.84
C ILE A 105 -2.69 -4.77 -1.69
N ASP A 106 -2.79 -6.07 -1.93
CA ASP A 106 -2.41 -7.13 -1.00
C ASP A 106 -1.17 -7.84 -1.55
N SER A 107 0.01 -7.45 -1.06
CA SER A 107 1.26 -8.03 -1.52
C SER A 107 1.53 -9.42 -0.95
N VAL A 108 0.88 -9.75 0.16
CA VAL A 108 1.01 -11.04 0.83
C VAL A 108 0.39 -12.12 -0.04
N ARG A 109 -0.74 -11.79 -0.71
CA ARG A 109 -1.44 -12.68 -1.64
C ARG A 109 -1.12 -12.41 -3.11
N GLY A 110 -0.49 -11.29 -3.43
CA GLY A 110 -0.27 -10.87 -4.82
C GLY A 110 -1.58 -10.49 -5.52
N GLU A 111 -2.51 -9.86 -4.80
CA GLU A 111 -3.87 -9.56 -5.26
C GLU A 111 -4.14 -8.05 -5.33
N LEU A 112 -4.96 -7.65 -6.29
CA LEU A 112 -5.70 -6.39 -6.23
C LEU A 112 -7.11 -6.65 -5.67
N ARG A 113 -7.60 -5.74 -4.84
CA ARG A 113 -8.90 -5.85 -4.18
C ARG A 113 -9.71 -4.56 -4.26
N TYR A 114 -11.03 -4.72 -4.35
CA TYR A 114 -12.01 -3.68 -4.02
C TYR A 114 -12.18 -3.65 -2.50
N ASN A 115 -11.70 -2.56 -1.88
CA ASN A 115 -11.59 -2.46 -0.43
C ASN A 115 -10.90 -3.71 0.17
N PHE A 116 -11.33 -4.16 1.33
CA PHE A 116 -10.73 -5.31 2.01
C PHE A 116 -11.21 -6.67 1.48
N ASN A 117 -12.41 -6.75 0.90
CA ASN A 117 -13.16 -8.01 0.88
C ASN A 117 -13.22 -8.71 -0.49
N LYS A 118 -13.05 -7.99 -1.61
CA LYS A 118 -13.34 -8.55 -2.94
C LYS A 118 -12.13 -8.47 -3.85
N VAL A 119 -11.58 -9.63 -4.22
CA VAL A 119 -10.48 -9.75 -5.18
C VAL A 119 -10.92 -9.30 -6.58
N ILE A 120 -10.03 -8.60 -7.27
CA ILE A 120 -10.17 -8.17 -8.66
C ILE A 120 -9.53 -9.23 -9.54
N LYS A 121 -10.33 -9.91 -10.38
CA LYS A 121 -9.81 -10.80 -11.41
C LYS A 121 -9.00 -9.97 -12.42
N VAL A 122 -7.70 -10.25 -12.52
CA VAL A 122 -6.80 -9.58 -13.45
C VAL A 122 -6.76 -10.38 -14.75
N SER A 123 -7.03 -9.72 -15.88
CA SER A 123 -7.05 -10.37 -17.19
C SER A 123 -5.67 -10.96 -17.52
N GLY A 124 -5.57 -12.29 -17.46
CA GLY A 124 -4.32 -13.06 -17.57
C GLY A 124 -4.35 -14.35 -16.75
N GLU A 125 -5.20 -14.44 -15.73
CA GLU A 125 -5.60 -15.71 -15.13
C GLU A 125 -6.56 -16.41 -16.10
N SER A 126 -6.07 -17.42 -16.83
CA SER A 126 -6.95 -18.42 -17.43
C SER A 126 -7.82 -18.97 -16.31
N ASP A 127 -9.13 -18.96 -16.49
CA ASP A 127 -10.01 -19.81 -15.68
C ASP A 127 -9.56 -21.25 -16.00
N GLU A 128 -8.63 -21.79 -15.22
CA GLU A 128 -8.37 -23.24 -15.21
C GLU A 128 -9.63 -23.89 -14.61
N GLU A 129 -10.27 -24.71 -15.45
CA GLU A 129 -11.48 -25.51 -15.17
C GLU A 129 -11.35 -26.40 -13.93
#